data_AF-A0A934RQR9-F1
#
_entry.id   AF-A0A934RQR9-F1
#
_cell.length_a   1.000
_cell.length_b   1.000
_cell.length_c   1.000
_cell.angle_alpha   90.00
_cell.angle_beta   90.00
_cell.angle_gamma   90.00
#
_symmetry.space_group_name_H-M   'P 1'
#
loop_
_entity.id
_entity.type
_entity.pdbx_description
1 polymer ?
#
loop_
_entity_poly.entity_id
_entity_poly.type
_entity_poly.pdbx_seq_one_letter_code
_entity_poly.pdbx_strand_id
1 'polypeptide(L)'
;RGQPKEGGVMLAFPEHISPSAAKSYLSCSLRFYFERVAGIKKPTSVALHLGKSIHAALQAFHLARWRGEDDSPEFVAEAFEKAFLQLERDQGPVNFGEPSKREKAIGDGLRVVAAYLASPEALKEKPRAVEVFLKEEIPGLSVPLTGAMDLV
;
A
#
# COMPACT_ATOMS: atom_id res chain seq x y z
N ARG A 1 -22.12 -34.90 -25.04
CA ARG A 1 -21.10 -34.00 -25.64
C ARG A 1 -21.13 -32.71 -24.83
N GLY A 2 -20.18 -32.53 -23.90
CA GLY A 2 -20.11 -31.32 -23.07
C GLY A 2 -19.47 -30.19 -23.87
N GLN A 3 -20.16 -29.05 -23.95
CA GLN A 3 -19.58 -27.80 -24.46
C GLN A 3 -18.50 -27.32 -23.48
N PRO A 4 -17.34 -26.83 -23.96
CA PRO A 4 -16.40 -26.14 -23.09
C PRO A 4 -17.02 -24.80 -22.66
N LYS A 5 -17.07 -24.54 -21.35
CA LYS A 5 -17.44 -23.22 -20.84
C LYS A 5 -16.29 -22.26 -21.15
N GLU A 6 -16.55 -21.24 -21.95
CA GLU A 6 -15.64 -20.12 -22.18
C GLU A 6 -15.49 -19.31 -20.88
N GLY A 7 -14.51 -19.69 -20.06
CA GLY A 7 -14.00 -18.90 -18.95
C GLY A 7 -12.75 -18.13 -19.36
N GLY A 8 -12.80 -17.42 -20.49
CA GLY A 8 -11.67 -16.66 -21.01
C GLY A 8 -11.27 -15.55 -20.03
N VAL A 9 -10.01 -15.57 -19.59
CA VAL A 9 -9.44 -14.45 -18.81
C VAL A 9 -9.32 -13.25 -19.74
N MET A 10 -10.04 -12.16 -19.44
CA MET A 10 -9.92 -10.92 -20.18
C MET A 10 -8.54 -10.31 -19.88
N LEU A 11 -7.63 -10.37 -20.85
CA LEU A 11 -6.29 -9.81 -20.72
C LEU A 11 -6.39 -8.28 -20.81
N ALA A 12 -5.92 -7.59 -19.77
CA ALA A 12 -5.78 -6.14 -19.78
C ALA A 12 -4.30 -5.80 -19.71
N PHE A 13 -3.80 -5.07 -20.72
CA PHE A 13 -2.47 -4.50 -20.63
C PHE A 13 -2.49 -3.38 -19.59
N PRO A 14 -1.49 -3.31 -18.70
CA PRO A 14 -1.45 -2.27 -17.69
C PRO A 14 -1.20 -0.91 -18.36
N GLU A 15 -1.93 0.13 -17.94
CA GLU A 15 -1.80 1.49 -18.48
C GLU A 15 -0.47 2.18 -18.08
N HIS A 16 0.23 1.62 -17.10
CA HIS A 16 1.53 2.07 -16.61
C HIS A 16 2.32 0.90 -16.02
N ILE A 17 3.62 1.08 -15.84
CA ILE A 17 4.45 0.19 -15.02
C ILE A 17 4.88 0.94 -13.77
N SER A 18 4.80 0.30 -12.61
CA SER A 18 5.38 0.85 -11.38
C SER A 18 6.74 0.22 -11.06
N PRO A 19 7.58 0.83 -10.20
CA PRO A 19 8.84 0.23 -9.77
C PRO A 19 8.67 -1.19 -9.23
N SER A 20 7.59 -1.43 -8.47
CA SER A 20 7.26 -2.77 -7.96
C SER A 20 6.84 -3.75 -9.07
N ALA A 21 6.14 -3.27 -10.10
CA ALA A 21 5.74 -4.07 -11.26
C ALA A 21 6.95 -4.44 -12.13
N ALA A 22 7.85 -3.47 -12.40
CA ALA A 22 9.11 -3.70 -13.10
C ALA A 22 9.97 -4.74 -12.37
N LYS A 23 10.14 -4.58 -11.04
CA LYS A 23 10.86 -5.55 -10.20
C LYS A 23 10.22 -6.94 -10.27
N SER A 24 8.89 -7.04 -10.25
CA SER A 24 8.18 -8.32 -10.39
C SER A 24 8.51 -8.99 -11.72
N TYR A 25 8.44 -8.26 -12.84
CA TYR A 25 8.78 -8.78 -14.17
C TYR A 25 10.22 -9.27 -14.26
N LEU A 26 11.18 -8.45 -13.80
CA LEU A 26 12.60 -8.80 -13.80
C LEU A 26 12.91 -10.02 -12.91
N SER A 27 12.15 -10.22 -11.84
CA SER A 27 12.30 -11.39 -10.97
C SER A 27 11.64 -12.65 -11.53
N CYS A 28 10.45 -12.53 -12.14
CA CYS A 28 9.68 -13.63 -12.70
C CYS A 28 8.59 -13.08 -13.63
N SER A 29 8.82 -13.18 -14.94
CA SER A 29 7.89 -12.70 -15.97
C SER A 29 6.53 -13.41 -15.93
N LEU A 30 6.50 -14.70 -15.56
CA LEU A 30 5.25 -15.45 -15.44
C LEU A 30 4.39 -14.96 -14.26
N ARG A 31 5.02 -14.62 -13.12
CA ARG A 31 4.33 -14.01 -11.99
C ARG A 31 3.73 -12.67 -12.38
N PHE A 32 4.51 -11.83 -13.06
CA PHE A 32 4.03 -10.55 -13.57
C PHE A 32 2.80 -10.74 -14.47
N TYR A 33 2.86 -11.68 -15.41
CA TYR A 33 1.73 -11.96 -16.30
C TYR A 33 0.45 -12.29 -15.52
N PHE A 34 0.51 -13.24 -14.59
CA PHE A 34 -0.68 -13.63 -13.83
C PHE A 34 -1.25 -12.51 -12.94
N GLU A 35 -0.37 -11.76 -12.27
CA GLU A 35 -0.80 -10.71 -11.34
C GLU A 35 -1.23 -9.42 -12.04
N ARG A 36 -0.56 -9.03 -13.12
CA ARG A 36 -0.71 -7.69 -13.73
C ARG A 36 -1.42 -7.67 -15.08
N VAL A 37 -1.34 -8.76 -15.86
CA VAL A 37 -1.98 -8.86 -17.18
C VAL A 37 -3.28 -9.67 -17.10
N ALA A 38 -3.22 -10.84 -16.47
CA ALA A 38 -4.38 -11.69 -16.24
C ALA A 38 -5.24 -11.23 -15.04
N GLY A 39 -4.74 -10.28 -14.24
CA GLY A 39 -5.49 -9.67 -13.15
C GLY A 39 -5.89 -10.63 -12.02
N ILE A 40 -5.17 -11.74 -11.83
CA ILE A 40 -5.48 -12.71 -10.79
C ILE A 40 -5.21 -12.10 -9.42
N LYS A 41 -6.29 -11.77 -8.70
CA LYS A 41 -6.22 -11.19 -7.35
C LYS A 41 -5.85 -12.25 -6.33
N LYS A 42 -4.84 -11.94 -5.51
CA LYS A 42 -4.50 -12.72 -4.32
C LYS A 42 -5.23 -12.15 -3.10
N PRO A 43 -5.62 -12.98 -2.13
CA PRO A 43 -6.10 -12.47 -0.85
C PRO A 43 -5.06 -11.54 -0.21
N THR A 44 -5.53 -10.43 0.36
CA THR A 44 -4.66 -9.50 1.10
C THR A 44 -4.15 -10.21 2.34
N SER A 45 -2.82 -10.33 2.46
CA SER A 45 -2.20 -10.85 3.67
C SER A 45 -2.33 -9.86 4.84
N VAL A 46 -2.35 -10.38 6.08
CA VAL A 46 -2.33 -9.56 7.30
C VAL A 46 -1.17 -8.55 7.30
N ALA A 47 0.02 -8.96 6.88
CA ALA A 47 1.19 -8.07 6.82
C ALA A 47 1.00 -6.91 5.83
N LEU A 48 0.46 -7.19 4.64
CA LEU A 48 0.17 -6.14 3.64
C LEU A 48 -0.90 -5.17 4.13
N HIS A 49 -1.95 -5.70 4.78
CA HIS A 49 -3.00 -4.87 5.36
C HIS A 49 -2.43 -3.95 6.44
N LEU A 50 -1.67 -4.51 7.39
CA LEU A 50 -1.06 -3.76 8.48
C LEU A 50 -0.08 -2.70 7.95
N GLY A 51 0.76 -3.06 6.98
CA GLY A 51 1.69 -2.12 6.34
C GLY A 51 0.97 -0.92 5.73
N LYS A 52 -0.13 -1.14 5.01
CA LYS A 52 -0.94 -0.05 4.43
C LYS A 52 -1.53 0.87 5.50
N SER A 53 -2.03 0.31 6.60
CA SER A 53 -2.56 1.11 7.72
C SER A 53 -1.47 1.97 8.37
N ILE A 54 -0.26 1.42 8.56
CA ILE A 54 0.89 2.16 9.09
C ILE A 54 1.29 3.27 8.13
N HIS A 55 1.44 2.99 6.83
CA HIS A 55 1.76 4.02 5.84
C HIS A 55 0.73 5.16 5.84
N ALA A 56 -0.57 4.85 5.89
CA ALA A 56 -1.62 5.85 5.95
C ALA A 56 -1.52 6.74 7.22
N ALA A 57 -1.19 6.15 8.36
CA ALA A 57 -0.97 6.91 9.60
C ALA A 57 0.25 7.83 9.49
N LEU A 58 1.38 7.32 8.98
CA LEU A 58 2.59 8.12 8.81
C LEU A 58 2.44 9.20 7.73
N GLN A 59 1.67 8.94 6.68
CA GLN A 59 1.27 9.95 5.70
C GLN A 59 0.48 11.07 6.39
N ALA A 60 -0.51 10.74 7.24
CA ALA A 60 -1.28 11.74 7.97
C ALA A 60 -0.39 12.57 8.91
N PHE A 61 0.53 11.92 9.64
CA PHE A 61 1.53 12.58 10.48
C PHE A 61 2.38 13.58 9.69
N HIS A 62 2.98 13.14 8.58
CA HIS A 62 3.87 13.99 7.79
C HIS A 62 3.13 15.13 7.09
N LEU A 63 1.91 14.89 6.61
CA LEU A 63 1.05 15.95 6.05
C LEU A 63 0.69 16.99 7.10
N ALA A 64 0.32 16.57 8.31
CA ALA A 64 0.00 17.48 9.40
C ALA A 64 1.22 18.34 9.76
N ARG A 65 2.41 17.74 9.91
CA ARG A 65 3.67 18.45 10.15
C ARG A 65 4.02 19.46 9.07
N TRP A 66 3.83 19.06 7.81
CA TRP A 66 4.09 19.90 6.67
C TRP A 66 3.17 21.12 6.65
N ARG A 67 1.90 20.95 7.02
CA ARG A 67 0.87 22.00 7.08
C ARG A 67 0.85 22.80 8.38
N GLY A 68 1.55 22.33 9.42
CA GLY A 68 1.47 22.90 10.76
C GLY A 68 0.14 22.61 11.46
N GLU A 69 -0.49 21.48 11.14
CA GLU A 69 -1.70 20.95 11.78
C GLU A 69 -1.33 20.02 12.95
N ASP A 70 -2.33 19.38 13.57
CA ASP A 70 -2.14 18.45 14.68
C ASP A 70 -1.41 17.18 14.24
N ASP A 71 -0.19 16.99 14.74
CA ASP A 71 0.66 15.82 14.52
C ASP A 71 0.85 14.97 15.80
N SER A 72 -0.06 15.11 16.77
CA SER A 72 -0.02 14.39 18.05
C SER A 72 -0.10 12.87 17.88
N PRO A 73 0.50 12.08 18.79
CA PRO A 73 0.39 10.62 18.77
C PRO A 73 -1.06 10.13 18.73
N GLU A 74 -1.98 10.83 19.39
CA GLU A 74 -3.41 10.53 19.41
C GLU A 74 -4.03 10.68 18.02
N PHE A 75 -3.78 11.80 17.35
CA PHE A 75 -4.24 12.04 15.97
C PHE A 75 -3.73 10.96 15.01
N VAL A 76 -2.45 10.59 15.12
CA VAL A 76 -1.84 9.57 14.24
C VAL A 76 -2.38 8.17 14.53
N ALA A 77 -2.67 7.85 15.80
CA ALA A 77 -3.31 6.59 16.18
C ALA A 77 -4.73 6.49 15.62
N GLU A 78 -5.53 7.57 15.68
CA GLU A 78 -6.86 7.63 15.08
C GLU A 78 -6.79 7.44 13.55
N ALA A 79 -5.81 8.05 12.89
CA ALA A 79 -5.58 7.88 11.46
C ALA A 79 -5.25 6.42 11.10
N PHE A 80 -4.43 5.74 11.91
CA PHE A 80 -4.14 4.32 11.77
C PHE A 80 -5.41 3.45 11.86
N GLU A 81 -6.21 3.62 12.92
CA GLU A 81 -7.41 2.82 13.16
C GLU A 81 -8.45 3.02 12.06
N LYS A 82 -8.65 4.28 11.65
CA LYS A 82 -9.52 4.63 10.52
C LYS A 82 -9.06 3.94 9.23
N ALA A 83 -7.76 3.99 8.92
CA ALA A 83 -7.21 3.34 7.73
C ALA A 83 -7.36 1.82 7.78
N PHE A 84 -7.11 1.18 8.92
CA PHE A 84 -7.31 -0.24 9.13
C PHE A 84 -8.74 -0.67 8.82
N LEU A 85 -9.73 0.00 9.41
CA LEU A 85 -11.15 -0.30 9.19
C LEU A 85 -11.58 -0.04 7.74
N GLN A 86 -11.12 1.05 7.14
CA GLN A 86 -11.44 1.40 5.75
C GLN A 86 -10.87 0.36 4.77
N LEU A 87 -9.65 -0.11 4.99
CA LEU A 87 -9.01 -1.13 4.16
C LEU A 87 -9.75 -2.47 4.19
N GLU A 88 -10.29 -2.90 5.35
CA GLU A 88 -11.12 -4.11 5.44
C GLU A 88 -12.43 -3.98 4.64
N ARG A 89 -13.01 -2.77 4.61
CA ARG A 89 -14.21 -2.48 3.82
C ARG A 89 -13.92 -2.48 2.32
N ASP A 90 -12.86 -1.81 1.90
CA ASP A 90 -12.59 -1.54 0.48
C ASP A 90 -11.90 -2.71 -0.24
N GLN A 91 -10.99 -3.40 0.45
CA GLN A 91 -10.20 -4.50 -0.14
C GLN A 91 -10.74 -5.89 0.24
N GLY A 92 -11.79 -5.92 1.05
CA GLY A 92 -12.42 -7.13 1.55
C GLY A 92 -11.79 -7.65 2.85
N PRO A 93 -12.45 -8.63 3.49
CA PRO A 93 -12.03 -9.13 4.79
C PRO A 93 -10.65 -9.81 4.70
N VAL A 94 -9.78 -9.45 5.63
CA VAL A 94 -8.48 -10.10 5.80
C VAL A 94 -8.67 -11.30 6.73
N ASN A 95 -8.11 -12.45 6.35
CA ASN A 95 -8.16 -13.63 7.20
C ASN A 95 -7.10 -13.55 8.31
N PHE A 96 -7.50 -13.13 9.50
CA PHE A 96 -6.66 -13.12 10.70
C PHE A 96 -6.65 -14.48 11.44
N GLY A 97 -7.45 -15.45 11.00
CA GLY A 97 -7.67 -16.73 11.67
C GLY A 97 -8.61 -16.65 12.87
N GLU A 98 -8.31 -15.80 13.84
CA GLU A 98 -9.10 -15.63 15.09
C GLU A 98 -9.22 -14.15 15.47
N PRO A 99 -10.30 -13.72 16.16
CA PRO A 99 -10.49 -12.32 16.57
C PRO A 99 -9.34 -11.74 17.41
N SER A 100 -8.77 -12.53 18.33
CA SER A 100 -7.64 -12.12 19.17
C SER A 100 -6.39 -11.76 18.36
N LYS A 101 -6.18 -12.40 17.20
CA LYS A 101 -5.06 -12.08 16.29
C LYS A 101 -5.29 -10.78 15.53
N ARG A 102 -6.54 -10.44 15.25
CA ARG A 102 -6.90 -9.13 14.67
C ARG A 102 -6.62 -8.00 15.67
N GLU A 103 -7.07 -8.16 16.91
CA GLU A 103 -6.79 -7.20 18.00
C GLU A 103 -5.29 -7.05 18.24
N LYS A 104 -4.56 -8.18 18.26
CA LYS A 104 -3.10 -8.15 18.34
C LYS A 104 -2.48 -7.40 17.16
N ALA A 105 -2.93 -7.63 15.94
CA ALA A 105 -2.39 -6.93 14.76
C ALA A 105 -2.60 -5.41 14.84
N ILE A 106 -3.75 -4.95 15.33
CA ILE A 106 -4.03 -3.54 15.61
C ILE A 106 -3.03 -3.00 16.64
N GLY A 107 -2.89 -3.68 17.78
CA GLY A 107 -1.95 -3.29 18.82
C GLY A 107 -0.49 -3.30 18.36
N ASP A 108 -0.09 -4.27 17.53
CA ASP A 108 1.24 -4.33 16.92
C ASP A 108 1.48 -3.13 16.00
N GLY A 109 0.49 -2.77 15.17
CA GLY A 109 0.56 -1.59 14.29
C GLY A 109 0.69 -0.28 15.04
N LEU A 110 -0.12 -0.07 16.07
CA LEU A 110 -0.03 1.12 16.93
C LEU A 110 1.33 1.23 17.63
N ARG A 111 1.91 0.11 18.07
CA ARG A 111 3.27 0.11 18.63
C ARG A 111 4.34 0.47 17.61
N VAL A 112 4.20 0.04 16.36
CA VAL A 112 5.12 0.43 15.28
C VAL A 112 5.01 1.93 15.00
N VAL A 113 3.79 2.46 14.90
CA VAL A 113 3.55 3.91 14.73
C VAL A 113 4.17 4.69 15.89
N ALA A 114 3.87 4.32 17.13
CA ALA A 114 4.41 4.99 18.31
C ALA A 114 5.95 4.94 18.36
N ALA A 115 6.55 3.80 18.01
CA ALA A 115 8.01 3.67 17.93
C ALA A 115 8.63 4.60 16.89
N TYR A 116 7.98 4.77 15.73
CA TYR A 116 8.42 5.73 14.72
C TYR A 116 8.30 7.18 15.22
N LEU A 117 7.17 7.55 15.82
CA LEU A 117 6.97 8.92 16.34
C LEU A 117 7.95 9.29 17.45
N ALA A 118 8.37 8.31 18.27
CA ALA A 118 9.39 8.49 19.30
C ALA A 118 10.83 8.50 18.76
N SER A 119 11.04 8.17 17.49
CA SER A 119 12.37 8.08 16.89
C SER A 119 12.94 9.46 16.51
N PRO A 120 14.28 9.64 16.52
CA PRO A 120 14.92 10.85 16.01
C PRO A 120 14.57 11.15 14.54
N GLU A 121 14.26 10.12 13.75
CA GLU A 121 13.90 10.24 12.34
C GLU A 121 12.61 11.04 12.13
N ALA A 122 11.62 10.89 13.01
CA ALA A 122 10.35 11.62 12.91
C ALA A 122 10.51 13.14 13.16
N LEU A 123 11.56 13.54 13.88
CA LEU A 123 11.79 14.93 14.31
C LEU A 123 12.88 15.66 13.51
N LYS A 124 13.62 14.96 12.64
CA LYS A 124 14.84 15.49 11.99
C LYS A 124 14.59 16.77 11.20
N GLU A 125 13.70 16.72 10.21
CA GLU A 125 13.40 17.87 9.35
C GLU A 125 11.92 17.83 8.94
N LYS A 126 11.34 19.00 8.65
CA LYS A 126 10.04 19.05 7.98
C LYS A 126 10.21 18.49 6.56
N PRO A 127 9.32 17.59 6.10
CA PRO A 127 9.40 17.09 4.74
C PRO A 127 9.17 18.22 3.74
N ARG A 128 9.85 18.15 2.61
CA ARG A 128 9.64 19.05 1.47
C ARG A 128 8.36 18.69 0.74
N ALA A 129 8.04 17.40 0.66
CA ALA A 129 6.78 16.89 0.14
C ALA A 129 6.44 15.52 0.73
N VAL A 130 5.15 15.17 0.68
CA VAL A 130 4.59 13.92 1.22
C VAL A 130 3.74 13.27 0.13
N GLU A 131 3.92 11.97 -0.12
CA GLU A 131 3.20 11.18 -1.13
C GLU A 131 3.21 11.80 -2.54
N VAL A 132 4.41 12.01 -3.07
CA VAL A 132 4.60 12.61 -4.40
C VAL A 132 4.39 11.55 -5.47
N PHE A 133 3.34 11.73 -6.28
CA PHE A 133 3.15 10.94 -7.48
C PHE A 133 4.11 11.38 -8.59
N LEU A 134 4.85 10.41 -9.11
CA LEU A 134 5.78 10.59 -10.22
C LEU A 134 5.26 9.86 -11.46
N LYS A 135 5.49 10.48 -12.61
CA LYS A 135 5.24 9.90 -13.92
C LYS A 135 6.39 10.26 -14.85
N GLU A 136 6.93 9.27 -15.55
CA GLU A 136 8.00 9.44 -16.52
C GLU A 136 7.73 8.59 -17.78
N GLU A 137 7.94 9.18 -18.95
CA GLU A 137 7.90 8.46 -20.23
C GLU A 137 9.32 7.98 -20.56
N ILE A 138 9.56 6.66 -20.53
CA ILE A 138 10.90 6.09 -20.74
C ILE A 138 11.03 5.63 -22.20
N PRO A 139 12.03 6.10 -22.97
CA PRO A 139 12.26 5.62 -24.32
C PRO A 139 12.39 4.09 -24.39
N GLY A 140 11.57 3.46 -25.22
CA GLY A 140 11.53 2.00 -25.37
C GLY A 140 10.55 1.26 -24.44
N LEU A 141 9.90 1.95 -23.50
CA LEU A 141 8.78 1.42 -22.72
C LEU A 141 7.45 1.87 -23.35
N SER A 142 6.54 0.93 -23.63
CA SER A 142 5.28 1.23 -24.32
C SER A 142 4.24 1.98 -23.47
N VAL A 143 4.49 2.09 -22.16
CA VAL A 143 3.61 2.76 -21.19
C VAL A 143 4.47 3.53 -20.20
N PRO A 144 3.96 4.59 -19.56
CA PRO A 144 4.75 5.36 -18.61
C PRO A 144 5.18 4.55 -17.39
N LEU A 145 6.32 4.93 -16.81
CA LEU A 145 6.69 4.54 -15.46
C LEU A 145 5.97 5.48 -14.47
N THR A 146 5.18 4.94 -13.54
CA THR A 146 4.52 5.72 -12.49
C THR A 146 4.78 5.15 -11.10
N GLY A 147 4.87 6.01 -10.11
CA GLY A 147 5.08 5.60 -8.72
C GLY A 147 4.70 6.69 -7.74
N ALA A 148 4.74 6.35 -6.45
CA ALA A 148 4.63 7.31 -5.37
C ALA A 148 5.95 7.30 -4.58
N MET A 149 6.40 8.49 -4.16
CA MET A 149 7.45 8.66 -3.17
C MET A 149 6.81 9.10 -1.86
N ASP A 150 6.97 8.29 -0.82
CA ASP A 150 6.32 8.52 0.48
C ASP A 150 6.75 9.86 1.11
N LEU A 151 8.06 10.19 1.06
CA LEU A 151 8.63 11.38 1.67
C LEU A 151 9.80 11.94 0.84
N VAL A 152 9.89 13.27 0.73
CA VAL A 152 10.97 14.02 0.06
C VAL A 152 11.53 15.10 0.99
#